data_AF-A0A9P1AWM5-F1
#
_entry.id   AF-A0A9P1AWM5-F1
#
_cell.length_a   1.000
_cell.length_b   1.000
_cell.length_c   1.000
_cell.angle_alpha   90.00
_cell.angle_beta   90.00
_cell.angle_gamma   90.00
#
_symmetry.space_group_name_H-M   'P 1'
#
loop_
_entity.id
_entity.type
_entity.pdbx_description
1 polymer ?
#
loop_
_entity_poly.entity_id
_entity_poly.type
_entity_poly.pdbx_seq_one_letter_code
_entity_poly.pdbx_strand_id
1 'polypeptide(L)'
;MNSLLSTFAFLAIILAVNSMPGPPAFPIKEICAAYGEKCVNKLGRNDCPARVVECEKYADQGIRTTWSFCMFSNNYDLSTCHERIQIDFQIIQSWISKDQFKYFPE
;
A
#
# COMPACT_ATOMS: atom_id res chain seq x y z
N MET A 1 -0.84 26.66 32.69
CA MET A 1 -1.65 25.46 32.35
C MET A 1 -1.09 24.89 31.05
N ASN A 2 -0.78 23.60 31.02
CA ASN A 2 -0.76 22.75 29.81
C ASN A 2 0.53 22.39 29.05
N SER A 3 1.76 22.62 29.52
CA SER A 3 2.91 21.93 28.90
C SER A 3 2.81 20.40 29.11
N LEU A 4 2.60 19.96 30.35
CA LEU A 4 2.31 18.55 30.67
C LEU A 4 1.10 18.00 29.89
N LEU A 5 -0.01 18.76 29.84
CA LEU A 5 -1.21 18.34 29.10
C LEU A 5 -0.94 18.20 27.60
N SER A 6 -0.14 19.11 27.02
CA SER A 6 0.27 19.04 25.62
C SER A 6 1.18 17.84 25.35
N THR A 7 2.10 17.52 26.27
CA THR A 7 2.97 16.34 26.16
C THR A 7 2.15 15.06 26.24
N PHE A 8 1.20 14.96 27.17
CA PHE A 8 0.31 13.80 27.26
C PHE A 8 -0.59 13.65 26.04
N ALA A 9 -1.12 14.75 25.50
CA ALA A 9 -1.90 14.73 24.27
C ALA A 9 -1.07 14.23 23.08
N PHE A 10 0.16 14.73 22.93
CA PHE A 10 1.07 14.29 21.87
C PHE A 10 1.44 12.80 22.01
N LEU A 11 1.72 12.35 23.23
CA LEU A 11 2.03 10.95 23.52
C LEU A 11 0.82 10.04 23.23
N ALA A 12 -0.39 10.47 23.59
CA ALA A 12 -1.62 9.75 23.30
C ALA A 12 -1.88 9.62 21.80
N ILE A 13 -1.58 10.66 21.02
CA ILE A 13 -1.68 10.61 19.55
C ILE A 13 -0.66 9.62 18.97
N ILE A 14 0.59 9.67 19.42
CA ILE A 14 1.63 8.73 18.96
C ILE A 14 1.25 7.29 19.29
N LEU A 15 0.77 7.02 20.51
CA LEU A 15 0.33 5.69 20.91
C LEU A 15 -0.88 5.23 20.10
N ALA A 16 -1.86 6.10 19.84
CA ALA A 16 -3.03 5.78 19.02
C ALA A 16 -2.61 5.39 17.59
N VAL A 17 -1.69 6.14 16.97
CA VAL A 17 -1.17 5.85 15.63
C VAL A 17 -0.38 4.55 15.61
N ASN A 18 0.45 4.27 16.61
CA ASN A 18 1.21 3.01 16.69
C ASN A 18 0.33 1.79 17.00
N SER A 19 -0.84 1.99 17.60
CA SER A 19 -1.81 0.93 17.90
C SER A 19 -2.76 0.61 16.74
N MET A 20 -2.70 1.38 15.64
CA MET A 20 -3.51 1.08 14.45
C MET A 20 -3.11 -0.29 13.89
N PRO A 21 -4.07 -1.19 13.64
CA PRO A 21 -3.78 -2.42 12.92
C PRO A 21 -3.26 -2.08 11.53
N GLY A 22 -2.21 -2.80 11.12
CA GLY A 22 -1.68 -2.70 9.76
C GLY A 22 -2.67 -3.27 8.73
N PRO A 23 -2.46 -2.98 7.44
CA PRO A 23 -3.24 -3.59 6.39
C PRO A 23 -3.10 -5.12 6.41
N PRO A 24 -4.11 -5.87 5.93
CA PRO A 24 -3.98 -7.30 5.72
C PRO A 24 -2.84 -7.60 4.75
N ALA A 25 -2.23 -8.78 4.89
CA ALA A 25 -1.17 -9.20 3.98
C ALA A 25 -1.73 -9.48 2.58
N PHE A 26 -1.06 -8.95 1.56
CA PHE A 26 -1.36 -9.19 0.15
C PHE A 26 -0.21 -9.89 -0.56
N PRO A 27 -0.49 -10.72 -1.59
CA PRO A 27 0.52 -11.46 -2.32
C PRO A 27 1.29 -10.58 -3.32
N ILE A 28 1.92 -9.50 -2.84
CA ILE A 28 2.62 -8.51 -3.68
C ILE A 28 3.80 -9.14 -4.42
N LYS A 29 4.57 -9.99 -3.72
CA LYS A 29 5.77 -10.61 -4.31
C LYS A 29 5.39 -11.56 -5.43
N GLU A 30 4.32 -12.32 -5.27
CA GLU A 30 3.81 -13.26 -6.25
C GLU A 30 3.32 -12.54 -7.51
N ILE A 31 2.55 -11.46 -7.36
CA ILE A 31 2.06 -10.70 -8.52
C ILE A 31 3.19 -9.98 -9.27
N CYS A 32 4.20 -9.46 -8.55
CA CYS A 32 5.32 -8.76 -9.17
C CYS A 32 6.33 -9.74 -9.81
N ALA A 33 6.49 -10.95 -9.26
CA ALA A 33 7.24 -12.02 -9.91
C ALA A 33 6.57 -12.46 -11.23
N ALA A 34 5.25 -12.65 -11.23
CA ALA A 34 4.49 -12.96 -12.44
C ALA A 34 4.57 -11.83 -13.48
N TYR A 35 4.55 -10.57 -13.05
CA TYR A 35 4.83 -9.43 -13.92
C TYR A 35 6.26 -9.48 -14.48
N GLY A 36 7.26 -9.84 -13.67
CA GLY A 36 8.65 -9.96 -14.10
C GLY A 36 8.81 -10.96 -15.25
N GLU A 37 8.20 -12.13 -15.14
CA GLU A 37 8.17 -13.13 -16.23
C GLU A 37 7.50 -12.58 -17.49
N LYS A 38 6.35 -11.89 -17.33
CA LYS A 38 5.66 -11.24 -18.44
C LYS A 38 6.53 -10.15 -19.08
N CYS A 39 7.25 -9.38 -18.27
CA CYS A 39 8.10 -8.29 -18.73
C CYS A 39 9.20 -8.81 -19.65
N VAL A 40 9.89 -9.88 -19.25
CA VAL A 40 10.96 -10.50 -20.05
C VAL A 40 10.39 -11.15 -21.31
N ASN A 41 9.35 -11.98 -21.16
CA ASN A 41 8.91 -12.87 -22.24
C ASN A 41 7.92 -12.23 -23.22
N LYS A 42 7.14 -11.22 -22.80
CA LYS A 42 6.08 -10.62 -23.63
C LYS A 42 6.32 -9.16 -23.95
N LEU A 43 6.89 -8.39 -23.02
CA LEU A 43 7.14 -6.95 -23.23
C LEU A 43 8.52 -6.69 -23.84
N GLY A 44 9.47 -7.62 -23.74
CA GLY A 44 10.81 -7.50 -24.32
C GLY A 44 11.60 -6.31 -23.77
N ARG A 45 11.35 -5.94 -22.51
CA ARG A 45 11.97 -4.79 -21.86
C ARG A 45 13.33 -5.17 -21.27
N ASN A 46 14.32 -4.28 -21.40
CA ASN A 46 15.66 -4.49 -20.81
C ASN A 46 15.72 -4.07 -19.33
N ASP A 47 14.74 -3.30 -18.85
CA ASP A 47 14.68 -2.77 -17.49
C ASP A 47 13.79 -3.61 -16.55
N CYS A 48 13.45 -4.85 -16.93
CA CYS A 48 12.56 -5.71 -16.13
C CYS A 48 12.96 -5.86 -14.66
N PRO A 49 14.24 -6.05 -14.28
CA PRO A 49 14.61 -6.11 -12.86
C PRO A 49 14.25 -4.85 -12.09
N ALA A 50 14.49 -3.66 -12.67
CA ALA A 50 14.10 -2.40 -12.06
C ALA A 50 12.57 -2.25 -11.98
N ARG A 51 11.85 -2.70 -13.00
CA ARG A 51 10.38 -2.67 -13.04
C ARG A 51 9.73 -3.60 -12.03
N VAL A 52 10.34 -4.76 -11.72
CA VAL A 52 9.84 -5.64 -10.63
C VAL A 52 9.98 -4.95 -9.28
N VAL A 53 11.12 -4.31 -9.00
CA VAL A 53 11.30 -3.51 -7.77
C VAL A 53 10.30 -2.35 -7.71
N GLU A 54 10.05 -1.70 -8.85
CA GLU A 54 9.05 -0.63 -8.93
C GLU A 54 7.62 -1.14 -8.71
N CYS A 55 7.29 -2.34 -9.21
CA CYS A 55 6.01 -3.01 -8.98
C CYS A 55 5.77 -3.23 -7.49
N GLU A 56 6.77 -3.75 -6.78
CA GLU A 56 6.66 -3.99 -5.34
C GLU A 56 6.41 -2.69 -4.56
N LYS A 57 7.17 -1.63 -4.89
CA LYS A 57 7.00 -0.31 -4.27
C LYS A 57 5.64 0.30 -4.56
N TYR A 58 5.19 0.22 -5.81
CA TYR A 58 3.87 0.70 -6.22
C TYR A 58 2.74 -0.01 -5.49
N ALA A 59 2.77 -1.34 -5.43
CA ALA A 59 1.74 -2.13 -4.78
C ALA A 59 1.72 -1.90 -3.26
N ASP A 60 2.89 -1.89 -2.61
CA ASP A 60 3.00 -1.64 -1.17
C ASP A 60 2.51 -0.23 -0.81
N GLN A 61 2.96 0.79 -1.54
CA GLN A 61 2.50 2.17 -1.32
C GLN A 61 0.99 2.30 -1.54
N GLY A 62 0.45 1.69 -2.60
CA GLY A 62 -0.99 1.68 -2.87
C GLY A 62 -1.79 1.08 -1.72
N ILE A 63 -1.39 -0.09 -1.23
CA ILE A 63 -2.04 -0.76 -0.10
C ILE A 63 -1.97 0.10 1.17
N ARG A 64 -0.78 0.60 1.52
CA ARG A 64 -0.60 1.42 2.73
C ARG A 64 -1.40 2.72 2.67
N THR A 65 -1.46 3.35 1.50
CA THR A 65 -2.20 4.60 1.28
C THR A 65 -3.70 4.37 1.39
N THR A 66 -4.25 3.39 0.66
CA THR A 66 -5.67 3.04 0.74
C THR A 66 -6.05 2.68 2.18
N TRP A 67 -5.24 1.87 2.86
CA TRP A 67 -5.51 1.46 4.23
C TRP A 67 -5.56 2.65 5.18
N SER A 68 -4.52 3.47 5.17
CA SER A 68 -4.42 4.64 6.06
C SER A 68 -5.55 5.63 5.80
N PHE A 69 -5.84 5.91 4.53
CA PHE A 69 -6.91 6.82 4.14
C PHE A 69 -8.29 6.27 4.53
N CYS A 70 -8.52 4.98 4.34
CA CYS A 70 -9.79 4.35 4.73
C CYS A 70 -9.98 4.39 6.25
N MET A 71 -8.97 3.97 7.01
CA MET A 71 -9.04 3.92 8.47
C MET A 71 -9.31 5.31 9.05
N PHE A 72 -8.68 6.35 8.48
CA PHE A 72 -8.95 7.73 8.84
C PHE A 72 -10.37 8.17 8.49
N SER A 73 -10.83 7.88 7.26
CA SER A 73 -12.13 8.36 6.76
C SER A 73 -13.33 7.64 7.36
N ASN A 74 -13.16 6.41 7.84
CA ASN A 74 -14.24 5.55 8.33
C ASN A 74 -14.17 5.28 9.83
N ASN A 75 -13.57 6.20 10.61
CA ASN A 75 -13.47 6.08 12.07
C ASN A 75 -12.94 4.70 12.52
N TYR A 76 -11.89 4.20 11.85
CA TYR A 76 -11.23 2.94 12.18
C TYR A 76 -12.12 1.68 12.01
N ASP A 77 -13.16 1.73 11.18
CA ASP A 77 -13.95 0.54 10.82
C ASP A 77 -13.13 -0.46 9.99
N LEU A 78 -12.68 -1.52 10.67
CA LEU A 78 -11.86 -2.57 10.08
C LEU A 78 -12.59 -3.37 9.00
N SER A 79 -13.89 -3.62 9.16
CA SER A 79 -14.64 -4.42 8.20
C SER A 79 -14.75 -3.68 6.88
N THR A 80 -15.17 -2.42 6.96
CA THR A 80 -15.29 -1.53 5.80
C THR A 80 -13.93 -1.36 5.11
N CYS A 81 -12.86 -1.17 5.89
CA CYS A 81 -11.53 -0.99 5.32
C CYS A 81 -10.92 -2.26 4.76
N HIS A 82 -11.23 -3.44 5.30
CA HIS A 82 -10.86 -4.72 4.69
C HIS A 82 -11.55 -4.94 3.34
N GLU A 83 -12.83 -4.63 3.22
CA GLU A 83 -13.54 -4.73 1.93
C GLU A 83 -12.95 -3.74 0.92
N ARG A 84 -12.71 -2.50 1.35
CA ARG A 84 -12.17 -1.47 0.45
C ARG A 84 -10.78 -1.81 -0.06
N ILE A 85 -9.88 -2.25 0.82
CA ILE A 85 -8.50 -2.59 0.43
C ILE A 85 -8.46 -3.79 -0.53
N GLN A 86 -9.41 -4.74 -0.43
CA GLN A 86 -9.54 -5.84 -1.39
C GLN A 86 -9.88 -5.33 -2.80
N ILE A 87 -10.83 -4.39 -2.91
CA ILE A 87 -11.22 -3.77 -4.19
C ILE A 87 -10.04 -3.00 -4.79
N ASP A 88 -9.39 -2.15 -4.00
CA ASP A 88 -8.25 -1.36 -4.47
C ASP A 88 -7.06 -2.26 -4.86
N PHE A 89 -6.86 -3.40 -4.18
CA PHE A 89 -5.85 -4.38 -4.57
C PHE A 89 -6.13 -5.00 -5.94
N GLN A 90 -7.39 -5.28 -6.29
CA GLN A 90 -7.75 -5.75 -7.64
C GLN A 90 -7.44 -4.69 -8.71
N ILE A 91 -7.62 -3.41 -8.38
CA ILE A 91 -7.24 -2.30 -9.27
C ILE A 91 -5.71 -2.27 -9.46
N ILE A 92 -4.94 -2.35 -8.36
CA ILE A 92 -3.48 -2.43 -8.39
C ILE A 92 -3.02 -3.60 -9.28
N GLN A 93 -3.57 -4.79 -9.09
CA GLN A 93 -3.28 -5.96 -9.91
C GLN A 93 -3.59 -5.71 -11.40
N SER A 94 -4.73 -5.08 -11.71
CA SER A 94 -5.10 -4.73 -13.08
C SER A 94 -4.08 -3.78 -13.73
N TRP A 95 -3.62 -2.76 -13.00
CA TRP A 95 -2.61 -1.81 -13.47
C TRP A 95 -1.24 -2.46 -13.69
N ILE A 96 -0.82 -3.34 -12.77
CA ILE A 96 0.39 -4.16 -12.91
C ILE A 96 0.30 -5.03 -14.16
N SER A 97 -0.84 -5.71 -14.35
CA SER A 97 -1.07 -6.58 -15.49
C SER A 97 -0.99 -5.84 -16.83
N LYS A 98 -1.31 -4.54 -16.86
CA LYS A 98 -1.28 -3.71 -18.06
C LYS A 98 0.03 -2.95 -18.26
N ASP A 99 1.03 -3.15 -17.39
CA ASP A 99 2.26 -2.35 -17.34
C ASP A 99 1.99 -0.83 -17.21
N GLN A 100 0.89 -0.46 -16.56
CA GLN A 100 0.46 0.95 -16.37
C GLN A 100 0.85 1.51 -15.00
N PHE A 101 1.47 0.70 -14.15
CA PHE A 101 1.93 1.14 -12.85
C PHE A 101 3.17 2.04 -12.97
N LYS A 102 3.21 3.05 -12.11
CA LYS A 102 4.34 3.95 -11.95
C LYS A 102 4.48 4.29 -10.47
N TYR A 103 5.66 4.06 -9.92
CA TYR A 103 5.98 4.52 -8.58
C TYR A 103 6.53 5.93 -8.67
N PHE A 104 5.87 6.88 -7.99
CA PHE A 104 6.39 8.23 -7.81
C PHE A 104 7.03 8.28 -6.41
N PRO A 105 8.36 8.36 -6.30
CA PRO A 105 8.99 8.56 -5.00
C PRO A 105 8.52 9.87 -4.39
N GLU A 106 8.23 9.83 -3.09
CA GLU A 106 7.87 10.98 -2.25
C GLU A 106 9.00 12.00 -2.13
#